data_AF-A0A432GJA7-F1
#
_entry.id   AF-A0A432GJA7-F1
#
_cell.length_a   1.000
_cell.length_b   1.000
_cell.length_c   1.000
_cell.angle_alpha   90.00
_cell.angle_beta   90.00
_cell.angle_gamma   90.00
#
_symmetry.space_group_name_H-M   'P 1'
#
loop_
_entity.id
_entity.type
_entity.pdbx_description
1 polymer ?
#
loop_
_entity_poly.entity_id
_entity_poly.type
_entity_poly.pdbx_seq_one_letter_code
_entity_poly.pdbx_strand_id
1 'polypeptide(L)' 'MEITPSELRRNIYRYLDTVLEKGEPLEIVRKGRRLKIIADDEPEDRFSRLVRRPLVKGDPEDIVHMDWSEYWNAGKDLE' A
#
# COMPACT_ATOMS: atom_id res chain seq x y z
N MET A 1 0.14 19.14 -19.79
CA MET A 1 1.11 19.36 -20.88
C MET A 1 0.92 18.24 -21.91
N GLU A 2 0.69 18.58 -23.18
CA GLU A 2 0.55 17.58 -24.26
C GLU A 2 1.87 17.42 -25.02
N ILE A 3 2.36 16.19 -25.14
CA ILE A 3 3.60 15.89 -25.86
C ILE A 3 3.37 14.92 -27.03
N THR A 4 4.32 14.92 -27.96
CA THR A 4 4.32 13.96 -29.06
C THR A 4 4.94 12.62 -28.61
N PRO A 5 4.62 11.51 -29.30
CA PRO A 5 5.24 10.21 -29.04
C PRO A 5 6.75 10.22 -29.22
N SER A 6 7.25 11.02 -30.17
CA SER A 6 8.69 11.16 -30.42
C SER A 6 9.38 11.90 -29.26
N GLU A 7 8.72 12.92 -28.71
CA GLU A 7 9.19 13.64 -27.52
C GLU A 7 9.23 12.73 -26.29
N LEU A 8 8.16 11.95 -26.08
CA LEU A 8 8.07 10.97 -25.02
C LEU A 8 9.22 9.96 -25.13
N ARG A 9 9.47 9.39 -26.32
CA ARG A 9 10.53 8.40 -26.53
C ARG A 9 11.91 8.93 -26.18
N ARG A 10 12.19 10.21 -26.47
CA ARG A 10 13.50 10.81 -26.21
C ARG A 10 13.76 11.04 -24.72
N ASN A 11 12.73 11.30 -23.92
CA ASN A 11 12.86 11.72 -22.52
C ASN A 11 12.01 10.87 -21.56
N ILE A 12 11.78 9.60 -21.88
CA ILE A 12 10.76 8.78 -21.20
C ILE A 12 10.95 8.74 -19.68
N TYR A 13 12.17 8.48 -19.19
CA TYR A 13 12.44 8.40 -17.75
C TYR A 13 12.18 9.72 -17.03
N ARG A 14 12.70 10.84 -17.54
CA ARG A 14 12.46 12.18 -16.96
C ARG A 14 10.97 12.49 -16.83
N TYR A 15 10.16 12.08 -17.80
CA TYR A 15 8.73 12.29 -17.76
C TYR A 15 8.03 11.35 -16.76
N LEU A 16 8.44 10.08 -16.66
CA LEU A 16 7.92 9.17 -15.65
C LEU A 16 8.26 9.66 -14.24
N ASP A 17 9.49 10.11 -14.01
CA ASP A 17 9.91 10.66 -12.72
C ASP A 17 9.08 11.90 -12.36
N THR A 18 8.84 12.78 -13.33
CA THR A 18 7.97 13.97 -13.11
C THR A 18 6.55 13.57 -12.72
N VAL A 19 5.99 12.53 -13.32
CA VAL A 19 4.64 12.03 -12.99
C VAL A 19 4.61 11.45 -11.58
N LEU A 20 5.66 10.74 -11.17
CA LEU A 20 5.78 10.20 -9.81
C LEU A 20 6.02 11.30 -8.76
N GLU A 21 6.86 12.29 -9.06
CA GLU A 21 7.22 13.37 -8.13
C GLU A 21 6.10 14.39 -7.96
N LYS A 22 5.42 14.77 -9.05
CA LYS A 22 4.39 15.82 -9.02
C LYS A 22 2.97 15.29 -8.90
N GLY A 23 2.76 14.01 -9.19
CA GLY A 23 1.41 13.41 -9.26
C GLY A 23 0.55 13.93 -10.41
N GLU A 24 1.10 14.74 -11.32
CA GLU A 24 0.33 15.32 -12.43
C GLU A 24 0.31 14.37 -13.65
N PRO A 25 -0.86 14.14 -14.27
CA PRO A 25 -0.96 13.32 -15.48
C PRO A 25 -0.20 13.90 -16.68
N LEU A 26 0.54 13.06 -17.38
CA LEU A 26 1.17 13.40 -18.66
C LEU A 26 0.27 13.02 -19.84
N GLU A 27 -0.02 13.97 -20.73
CA GLU A 27 -0.87 13.73 -21.91
C GLU A 27 -0.03 13.54 -23.18
N ILE A 28 -0.36 12.55 -24.00
CA ILE A 28 0.32 12.22 -25.25
C ILE A 28 -0.69 12.15 -26.39
N VAL A 29 -0.41 12.81 -27.51
CA VAL A 29 -1.29 12.76 -28.70
C VAL A 29 -0.70 11.85 -29.76
N ARG A 30 -1.41 10.78 -30.14
CA ARG A 30 -1.01 9.86 -31.21
C ARG A 30 -2.20 9.55 -32.11
N LYS A 31 -2.00 9.72 -33.43
CA LYS A 31 -3.01 9.40 -34.46
C LYS A 31 -4.38 10.05 -34.14
N GLY A 32 -4.37 11.31 -33.73
CA GLY A 32 -5.58 12.07 -33.38
C GLY A 32 -6.26 11.67 -32.07
N ARG A 33 -5.67 10.76 -31.28
CA ARG A 33 -6.16 10.37 -29.95
C ARG A 33 -5.23 10.84 -28.85
N ARG A 34 -5.81 11.21 -27.71
CA ARG A 34 -5.08 11.58 -26.48
C ARG A 34 -4.96 10.35 -25.58
N LEU A 35 -3.77 10.14 -25.05
CA LEU A 35 -3.43 9.12 -24.05
C LEU A 35 -2.95 9.84 -22.79
N LYS A 36 -3.13 9.22 -21.62
CA LYS A 36 -2.62 9.71 -20.33
C LYS A 36 -1.70 8.68 -19.70
N ILE A 37 -0.59 9.15 -19.13
CA ILE A 37 0.21 8.42 -18.16
C ILE A 37 -0.08 9.03 -16.79
N ILE A 38 -0.48 8.17 -15.86
CA ILE A 38 -0.75 8.51 -14.47
C ILE A 38 0.08 7.57 -13.59
N ALA A 39 0.54 8.06 -12.44
CA ALA A 39 1.05 7.19 -11.40
C ALA A 39 -0.12 6.34 -10.88
N ASP A 40 0.16 5.08 -10.59
CA ASP A 40 -0.77 4.26 -9.81
C ASP A 40 -0.72 4.74 -8.36
N ASP A 41 -1.75 4.39 -7.58
CA ASP A 41 -1.72 4.65 -6.14
C ASP A 41 -0.55 3.88 -5.52
N GLU A 42 0.15 4.48 -4.56
CA GLU A 42 1.16 3.75 -3.79
C GLU A 42 0.51 2.50 -3.19
N PRO A 43 1.21 1.35 -3.17
CA PRO A 43 0.68 0.15 -2.58
C PRO A 43 0.31 0.44 -1.13
N GLU A 44 -0.99 0.49 -0.86
CA GLU A 44 -1.52 0.63 0.48
C GLU A 44 -0.86 -0.44 1.38
N ASP A 45 -0.38 -0.03 2.56
CA ASP A 45 0.03 -0.98 3.60
C ASP A 45 -1.09 -2.03 3.73
N ARG A 46 -0.74 -3.32 3.67
CA ARG A 46 -1.70 -4.42 3.86
C ARG A 46 -2.55 -4.24 5.13
N PHE A 47 -2.03 -3.54 6.14
CA PHE A 47 -2.72 -3.22 7.38
C PHE A 47 -3.59 -1.96 7.33
N SER A 48 -3.40 -1.05 6.36
CA SER A 48 -4.20 0.19 6.24
C SER A 48 -5.69 -0.10 5.99
N ARG A 49 -6.00 -1.24 5.38
CA ARG A 49 -7.36 -1.73 5.15
C ARG A 49 -8.03 -2.33 6.38
N LEU A 50 -7.29 -2.54 7.48
CA LEU A 50 -7.85 -3.10 8.69
C LEU A 50 -8.69 -2.06 9.42
N VAL A 51 -9.99 -2.34 9.55
CA VAL A 51 -10.88 -1.56 10.38
C VAL A 51 -10.49 -1.75 11.85
N ARG A 52 -10.22 -0.65 12.57
CA ARG A 52 -9.94 -0.68 14.01
C ARG A 52 -11.14 -1.22 14.78
N ARG A 53 -10.92 -2.18 15.68
CA ARG A 53 -11.97 -2.83 16.49
C ARG A 53 -11.61 -2.81 17.97
N PRO A 54 -12.58 -2.59 18.88
CA PRO A 54 -12.37 -2.87 20.29
C PRO A 54 -12.32 -4.39 20.47
N LEU A 55 -11.11 -4.92 20.69
CA LEU A 55 -10.88 -6.38 20.80
C LEU A 55 -10.99 -6.87 22.25
N VAL A 56 -10.56 -6.05 23.21
CA VAL A 56 -10.59 -6.40 24.63
C VAL A 56 -11.96 -6.05 25.20
N LYS A 57 -12.65 -7.05 25.74
CA LYS A 57 -13.86 -6.87 26.55
C LYS A 57 -13.45 -6.82 28.02
N GLY A 58 -13.43 -5.64 28.61
CA GLY A 58 -12.98 -5.43 30.01
C GLY A 58 -11.72 -4.57 30.09
N ASP A 59 -11.06 -4.60 31.24
CA ASP A 59 -9.80 -3.89 31.46
C ASP A 59 -8.65 -4.69 30.82
N PRO A 60 -7.85 -4.10 29.91
CA PRO A 60 -6.65 -4.75 29.39
C PRO A 60 -5.66 -5.20 30.47
N GLU A 61 -5.63 -4.52 31.62
CA GLU A 61 -4.70 -4.87 32.71
C GLU A 61 -5.00 -6.26 33.31
N ASP A 62 -6.26 -6.69 33.24
CA ASP A 62 -6.68 -8.03 33.67
C ASP A 62 -6.01 -9.14 32.83
N ILE A 63 -5.67 -8.87 31.56
CA ILE A 63 -5.01 -9.83 30.68
C ILE A 63 -3.52 -9.95 31.05
N VAL A 64 -2.87 -8.85 31.41
CA VAL A 64 -1.43 -8.82 31.72
C VAL A 64 -1.12 -9.66 32.97
N HIS A 65 -2.04 -9.69 33.92
CA HIS A 65 -1.90 -10.42 35.17
C HIS A 65 -2.52 -11.83 35.15
N MET A 66 -2.97 -12.30 33.99
CA MET A 66 -3.61 -13.61 33.86
C MET A 66 -2.56 -14.74 33.90
N ASP A 67 -2.63 -15.59 34.92
CA ASP A 67 -1.78 -16.78 35.05
C ASP A 67 -2.41 -18.01 34.36
N TRP A 68 -1.65 -18.65 33.49
CA TRP A 68 -2.05 -19.85 32.73
C TRP A 68 -1.23 -21.09 33.09
N SER A 69 -0.35 -20.99 34.09
CA SER A 69 0.61 -22.04 34.44
C SER A 69 -0.06 -23.38 34.76
N GLU A 70 -1.25 -23.37 35.36
CA GLU A 70 -2.03 -24.58 35.67
C GLU A 70 -2.57 -25.30 34.42
N TYR A 71 -2.77 -24.58 33.32
CA TYR A 71 -3.31 -25.11 32.06
C TYR A 71 -2.20 -25.46 31.06
N TRP A 72 -0.95 -25.11 31.36
CA TRP A 72 0.20 -25.38 30.50
C TRP A 72 0.71 -26.81 30.73
N ASN A 73 0.58 -27.66 29.70
CA ASN A 73 1.04 -29.05 29.78
C ASN A 73 2.49 -29.26 29.30
N ALA A 74 3.20 -28.20 28.89
CA ALA A 74 4.57 -28.24 28.36
C ALA A 74 4.80 -29.27 27.24
N GLY A 75 3.78 -29.63 26.47
CA GLY A 75 3.88 -30.64 25.41
C GLY A 75 4.09 -32.07 25.91
N LYS A 76 3.74 -32.38 27.17
CA LYS A 76 3.78 -33.74 27.75
C LYS A 76 2.94 -34.78 26.99
N ASP A 77 2.05 -34.31 26.12
CA ASP A 77 1.17 -35.07 25.24
C ASP A 77 1.80 -35.38 23.86
N LEU A 78 3.03 -34.95 23.61
CA LEU A 78 3.78 -35.17 22.36
C LEU A 78 4.84 -36.29 22.45
N GLU A 79 4.92 -37.04 23.55
CA GLU A 79 5.77 -38.22 23.76
C GLU A 79 4.98 -39.54 23.65
#